data_AF-A0AAP9ISB3-F1
#
_entry.id   AF-A0AAP9ISB3-F1
#
_cell.length_a   1.000
_cell.length_b   1.000
_cell.length_c   1.000
_cell.angle_alpha   90.00
_cell.angle_beta   90.00
_cell.angle_gamma   90.00
#
_symmetry.space_group_name_H-M   'P 1'
#
loop_
_entity.id
_entity.type
_entity.pdbx_description
1 polymer ?
#
loop_
_entity_poly.entity_id
_entity_poly.type
_entity_poly.pdbx_seq_one_letter_code
_entity_poly.pdbx_strand_id
1 'polypeptide(L)'
;MQNTNIIAAEQTPNTISASNAVFNVQALGQLTAFAELMAQSAVTVPKHLAGKPADCMAIVMQAMQWGMNPYAVAQKTHLVNGVLGYEAQLVNAVISSSSAIVGRFHYEYGGDWEKIAGKKDGRDELGLFVRVGAVLRGETDITWGENIYLADITTRNSPLWKTAPKQQIAYLAVKYWARLYCPEVILGVYSPDEVEPRTEKEINPVPAQRVSLADIKGDTVTTTHSAQESAANIDAMADEFRDRIEAAQDVDNAKAVRADIESAKNALGSALFTELKNKAVKRYYLVDARNKVEAAINSLPQPEEADSAERFAEAERVLASAKRHLGDDLHDKFSITLADMKPEYVA
;
A
#
# COMPACT_ATOMS: atom_id res chain seq x y z
N MET A 1 69.38 -1.29 -31.72
CA MET A 1 68.20 -0.68 -31.06
C MET A 1 67.45 -1.81 -30.38
N GLN A 2 67.61 -1.93 -29.06
CA GLN A 2 66.86 -2.90 -28.24
C GLN A 2 65.53 -2.24 -27.87
N ASN A 3 64.43 -2.76 -28.40
CA ASN A 3 63.10 -2.30 -28.04
C ASN A 3 62.67 -2.99 -26.75
N THR A 4 62.71 -2.23 -25.66
CA THR A 4 62.14 -2.58 -24.36
C THR A 4 60.62 -2.56 -24.48
N ASN A 5 59.98 -3.74 -24.52
CA ASN A 5 58.53 -3.85 -24.37
C ASN A 5 58.16 -3.54 -22.91
N ILE A 6 57.58 -2.36 -22.70
CA ILE A 6 56.91 -2.00 -21.45
C ILE A 6 55.59 -2.79 -21.44
N ILE A 7 55.56 -3.88 -20.67
CA ILE A 7 54.30 -4.56 -20.35
C ILE A 7 53.54 -3.64 -19.39
N ALA A 8 52.60 -2.86 -19.92
CA ALA A 8 51.60 -2.20 -19.10
C ALA A 8 50.76 -3.30 -18.43
N ALA A 9 50.85 -3.42 -17.11
CA ALA A 9 49.92 -4.21 -16.34
C ALA A 9 48.52 -3.62 -16.57
N GLU A 10 47.66 -4.34 -17.31
CA GLU A 10 46.23 -4.08 -17.32
C GLU A 10 45.73 -4.22 -15.89
N GLN A 11 45.49 -3.09 -15.22
CA GLN A 11 44.72 -3.06 -14.00
C GLN A 11 43.29 -3.47 -14.38
N THR A 12 42.98 -4.75 -14.16
CA THR A 12 41.61 -5.23 -14.12
C THR A 12 40.82 -4.32 -13.19
N PRO A 13 39.70 -3.72 -13.62
CA PRO A 13 38.91 -2.87 -12.74
C PRO A 13 38.52 -3.68 -11.51
N ASN A 14 38.90 -3.20 -10.33
CA ASN A 14 38.52 -3.81 -9.06
C ASN A 14 36.99 -3.79 -8.97
N THR A 15 36.33 -4.87 -9.36
CA THR A 15 34.91 -5.10 -9.07
C THR A 15 34.78 -5.28 -7.56
N ILE A 16 34.50 -4.17 -6.87
CA ILE A 16 34.20 -4.20 -5.44
C ILE A 16 32.87 -4.96 -5.27
N SER A 17 32.94 -6.22 -4.85
CA SER A 17 31.75 -6.99 -4.46
C SER A 17 31.12 -6.34 -3.22
N ALA A 18 29.78 -6.29 -3.16
CA ALA A 18 29.04 -5.71 -2.03
C ALA A 18 29.52 -6.26 -0.68
N SER A 19 29.75 -7.57 -0.59
CA SER A 19 30.29 -8.22 0.61
C SER A 19 31.64 -7.66 1.04
N ASN A 20 32.56 -7.40 0.10
CA ASN A 20 33.89 -6.84 0.42
C ASN A 20 33.83 -5.34 0.74
N ALA A 21 32.82 -4.63 0.23
CA ALA A 21 32.64 -3.21 0.50
C ALA A 21 32.15 -2.95 1.94
N VAL A 22 31.24 -3.78 2.45
CA VAL A 22 30.65 -3.62 3.78
C VAL A 22 31.67 -3.84 4.89
N PHE A 23 32.62 -4.77 4.71
CA PHE A 23 33.67 -5.06 5.70
C PHE A 23 34.93 -4.21 5.53
N ASN A 24 34.96 -3.30 4.55
CA ASN A 24 36.08 -2.38 4.35
C ASN A 24 35.64 -0.94 4.65
N VAL A 25 36.15 -0.38 5.75
CA VAL A 25 35.81 0.97 6.24
C VAL A 25 36.05 2.06 5.17
N GLN A 26 37.09 1.91 4.34
CA GLN A 26 37.39 2.85 3.26
C GLN A 26 36.36 2.76 2.13
N ALA A 27 35.95 1.54 1.77
CA ALA A 27 34.90 1.33 0.77
C ALA A 27 33.55 1.86 1.27
N LEU A 28 33.23 1.65 2.55
CA LEU A 28 32.02 2.18 3.16
C LEU A 28 31.95 3.70 3.09
N GLY A 29 33.06 4.40 3.36
CA GLY A 29 33.13 5.86 3.22
C GLY A 29 32.85 6.35 1.79
N GLN A 30 33.36 5.64 0.78
CA GLN A 30 33.09 5.96 -0.63
C GLN A 30 31.63 5.70 -1.01
N LEU A 31 31.03 4.62 -0.50
CA LEU A 31 29.62 4.33 -0.71
C LEU A 31 28.73 5.38 -0.06
N THR A 32 29.08 5.88 1.13
CA THR A 32 28.33 6.96 1.80
C THR A 32 28.34 8.23 0.95
N ALA A 33 29.52 8.64 0.45
CA ALA A 33 29.63 9.80 -0.43
C ALA A 33 28.83 9.63 -1.73
N PHE A 34 28.84 8.43 -2.32
CA PHE A 34 28.02 8.14 -3.50
C PHE A 34 26.52 8.20 -3.21
N ALA A 35 26.09 7.68 -2.06
CA ALA A 35 24.69 7.73 -1.63
C ALA A 35 24.21 9.16 -1.35
N GLU A 36 25.05 10.00 -0.76
CA GLU A 36 24.79 11.44 -0.58
C GLU A 36 24.63 12.15 -1.93
N LEU A 37 25.54 11.90 -2.88
CA LEU A 37 25.44 12.44 -4.23
C LEU A 37 24.16 11.96 -4.93
N MET A 38 23.81 10.68 -4.76
CA MET A 38 22.58 10.11 -5.30
C MET A 38 21.34 10.80 -4.72
N ALA A 39 21.31 11.04 -3.40
CA ALA A 39 20.21 11.75 -2.75
C ALA A 39 20.06 13.22 -3.21
N GLN A 40 21.12 13.86 -3.70
CA GLN A 40 21.05 15.22 -4.27
C GLN A 40 20.46 15.25 -5.69
N SER A 41 20.34 14.09 -6.37
CA SER A 41 19.74 14.06 -7.70
C SER A 41 18.24 14.31 -7.66
N ALA A 42 17.80 15.40 -8.27
CA ALA A 42 16.39 15.79 -8.30
C ALA A 42 15.58 15.12 -9.43
N VAL A 43 16.25 14.63 -10.48
CA VAL A 43 15.59 14.14 -11.71
C VAL A 43 15.72 12.63 -11.87
N THR A 44 16.90 12.07 -11.62
CA THR A 44 17.17 10.65 -11.90
C THR A 44 16.80 9.73 -10.74
N VAL A 45 16.56 10.29 -9.55
CA VAL A 45 16.20 9.58 -8.33
C VAL A 45 14.74 9.90 -7.95
N PRO A 46 13.92 8.88 -7.62
CA PRO A 46 12.54 9.11 -7.20
C PRO A 46 12.40 10.00 -5.96
N LYS A 47 11.25 10.68 -5.85
CA LYS A 47 10.94 11.59 -4.73
C LYS A 47 11.03 10.95 -3.35
N HIS A 48 10.79 9.63 -3.23
CA HIS A 48 10.86 8.94 -1.95
C HIS A 48 12.30 8.67 -1.48
N LEU A 49 13.30 8.79 -2.37
CA LEU A 49 14.73 8.64 -2.09
C LEU A 49 15.49 9.98 -2.14
N ALA A 50 14.98 10.97 -2.88
CA ALA A 50 15.57 12.30 -2.97
C ALA A 50 15.67 12.95 -1.58
N GLY A 51 16.84 13.51 -1.26
CA GLY A 51 17.14 14.10 0.04
C GLY A 51 17.31 13.09 1.18
N LYS A 52 17.34 11.77 0.90
CA LYS A 52 17.50 10.71 1.90
C LYS A 52 18.73 9.84 1.64
N PRO A 53 19.93 10.29 2.05
CA PRO A 53 21.19 9.55 1.81
C PRO A 53 21.18 8.12 2.37
N ALA A 54 20.55 7.89 3.54
CA ALA A 54 20.47 6.56 4.14
C ALA A 54 19.66 5.57 3.27
N ASP A 55 18.51 6.00 2.73
CA ASP A 55 17.70 5.18 1.84
C ASP A 55 18.42 4.95 0.50
N CYS A 56 19.08 5.98 -0.04
CA CYS A 56 19.94 5.83 -1.22
C CYS A 56 21.09 4.84 -0.98
N MET A 57 21.70 4.84 0.19
CA MET A 57 22.76 3.89 0.55
C MET A 57 22.24 2.46 0.50
N ALA A 58 21.05 2.20 1.03
CA ALA A 58 20.42 0.87 0.96
C ALA A 58 20.22 0.43 -0.49
N ILE A 59 19.78 1.32 -1.38
CA ILE A 59 19.66 1.03 -2.82
C ILE A 59 21.02 0.75 -3.45
N VAL A 60 22.04 1.53 -3.13
CA VAL A 60 23.40 1.34 -3.65
C VAL A 60 23.93 -0.03 -3.26
N MET A 61 23.82 -0.40 -2.00
CA MET A 61 24.24 -1.71 -1.50
C MET A 61 23.46 -2.85 -2.18
N GLN A 62 22.14 -2.70 -2.32
CA GLN A 62 21.31 -3.70 -3.00
C GLN A 62 21.65 -3.84 -4.49
N ALA A 63 21.87 -2.71 -5.18
CA ALA A 63 22.26 -2.70 -6.58
C ALA A 63 23.64 -3.34 -6.78
N MET A 64 24.59 -3.08 -5.87
CA MET A 64 25.89 -3.76 -5.88
C MET A 64 25.77 -5.27 -5.67
N GLN A 65 24.87 -5.72 -4.78
CA GLN A 65 24.61 -7.14 -4.56
C GLN A 65 24.10 -7.83 -5.85
N TRP A 66 23.29 -7.13 -6.62
CA TRP A 66 22.81 -7.62 -7.93
C TRP A 66 23.75 -7.33 -9.10
N GLY A 67 24.84 -6.59 -8.89
CA GLY A 67 25.72 -6.14 -9.97
C GLY A 67 25.03 -5.17 -10.96
N MET A 68 24.03 -4.41 -10.50
CA MET A 68 23.24 -3.48 -11.31
C MET A 68 23.57 -2.01 -11.01
N ASN A 69 23.20 -1.12 -11.93
CA ASN A 69 23.36 0.33 -11.75
C ASN A 69 22.41 0.84 -10.64
N PRO A 70 22.91 1.49 -9.57
CA PRO A 70 22.08 2.01 -8.48
C PRO A 70 20.96 2.96 -8.91
N TYR A 71 21.20 3.82 -9.91
CA TYR A 71 20.17 4.73 -10.41
C TYR A 71 19.05 3.97 -11.14
N ALA A 72 19.38 2.93 -11.89
CA ALA A 72 18.39 2.10 -12.57
C ALA A 72 17.55 1.30 -11.58
N VAL A 73 18.18 0.78 -10.51
CA VAL A 73 17.48 0.11 -9.41
C VAL A 73 16.54 1.08 -8.69
N ALA A 74 17.03 2.28 -8.33
CA ALA A 74 16.22 3.31 -7.68
C ALA A 74 14.98 3.67 -8.50
N GLN A 75 15.11 3.86 -9.81
CA GLN A 75 14.00 4.20 -10.69
C GLN A 75 12.90 3.14 -10.75
N LYS A 76 13.20 1.91 -10.33
CA LYS A 76 12.27 0.78 -10.26
C LYS A 76 11.82 0.46 -8.85
N THR A 77 11.94 1.42 -7.95
CA THR A 77 11.41 1.34 -6.58
C THR A 77 10.20 2.25 -6.44
N HIS A 78 9.34 1.90 -5.50
CA HIS A 78 8.16 2.67 -5.13
C HIS A 78 7.89 2.49 -3.64
N LEU A 79 7.18 3.44 -3.04
CA LEU A 79 6.84 3.40 -1.62
C LEU A 79 5.38 2.98 -1.46
N VAL A 80 5.12 1.89 -0.73
CA VAL A 80 3.77 1.48 -0.32
C VAL A 80 3.76 1.41 1.21
N ASN A 81 2.89 2.18 1.85
CA ASN A 81 2.73 2.17 3.32
C ASN A 81 4.06 2.31 4.10
N GLY A 82 4.97 3.15 3.61
CA GLY A 82 6.27 3.38 4.27
C GLY A 82 7.33 2.31 4.02
N VAL A 83 6.99 1.20 3.37
CA VAL A 83 7.94 0.15 2.98
C VAL A 83 8.33 0.34 1.52
N LEU A 84 9.63 0.19 1.26
CA LEU A 84 10.20 0.23 -0.07
C LEU A 84 9.86 -1.06 -0.82
N GLY A 85 9.11 -0.92 -1.90
CA GLY A 85 8.88 -2.01 -2.83
C GLY A 85 9.68 -1.85 -4.12
N TYR A 86 9.85 -2.96 -4.83
CA TYR A 86 10.51 -3.02 -6.12
C TYR A 86 9.56 -3.52 -7.20
N GLU A 87 9.65 -2.94 -8.40
CA GLU A 87 8.80 -3.32 -9.53
C GLU A 87 9.17 -4.71 -10.05
N ALA A 88 8.16 -5.44 -10.54
CA ALA A 88 8.35 -6.75 -11.15
C ALA A 88 9.32 -6.75 -12.36
N GLN A 89 9.43 -5.62 -13.07
CA GLN A 89 10.40 -5.46 -14.16
C GLN A 89 11.84 -5.57 -13.66
N LEU A 90 12.14 -5.00 -12.50
CA LEU A 90 13.45 -5.11 -11.89
C LEU A 90 13.68 -6.54 -11.40
N VAL A 91 12.68 -7.16 -10.76
CA VAL A 91 12.76 -8.58 -10.35
C VAL A 91 13.11 -9.47 -11.55
N ASN A 92 12.42 -9.30 -12.68
CA ASN A 92 12.71 -10.03 -13.91
C ASN A 92 14.16 -9.82 -14.37
N ALA A 93 14.61 -8.55 -14.39
CA ALA A 93 15.96 -8.20 -14.80
C ALA A 93 17.01 -8.85 -13.90
N VAL A 94 16.82 -8.75 -12.58
CA VAL A 94 17.70 -9.33 -11.55
C VAL A 94 17.82 -10.84 -11.75
N ILE A 95 16.70 -11.57 -11.88
CA ILE A 95 16.74 -13.02 -12.10
C ILE A 95 17.42 -13.35 -13.44
N SER A 96 17.07 -12.66 -14.51
CA SER A 96 17.62 -12.91 -15.85
C SER A 96 19.10 -12.57 -15.99
N SER A 97 19.62 -11.64 -15.19
CA SER A 97 21.06 -11.34 -15.11
C SER A 97 21.79 -12.20 -14.10
N SER A 98 21.07 -12.92 -13.25
CA SER A 98 21.66 -13.80 -12.25
C SER A 98 22.15 -15.11 -12.86
N SER A 99 22.83 -15.86 -12.02
CA SER A 99 23.22 -17.23 -12.32
C SER A 99 22.05 -18.22 -12.18
N ALA A 100 20.92 -17.86 -11.56
CA ALA A 100 19.90 -18.83 -11.15
C ALA A 100 19.15 -19.48 -12.33
N ILE A 101 19.01 -18.78 -13.46
CA ILE A 101 18.33 -19.31 -14.65
C ILE A 101 19.21 -19.24 -15.90
N VAL A 102 18.83 -20.00 -16.92
CA VAL A 102 19.43 -19.96 -18.26
C VAL A 102 18.48 -19.24 -19.21
N GLY A 103 18.94 -18.16 -19.81
CA GLY A 103 18.16 -17.41 -20.80
C GLY A 103 17.19 -16.42 -20.18
N ARG A 104 15.89 -16.52 -20.54
CA ARG A 104 14.84 -15.58 -20.13
C ARG A 104 13.59 -16.34 -19.72
N PHE A 105 12.69 -15.66 -19.02
CA PHE A 105 11.37 -16.20 -18.73
C PHE A 105 10.58 -16.54 -20.00
N HIS A 106 9.91 -17.67 -19.95
CA HIS A 106 8.92 -18.16 -20.91
C HIS A 106 7.51 -17.89 -20.36
N TYR A 107 6.57 -17.63 -21.27
CA TYR A 107 5.20 -17.25 -20.93
C TYR A 107 4.22 -18.08 -21.75
N GLU A 108 3.26 -18.71 -21.08
CA GLU A 108 2.13 -19.38 -21.70
C GLU A 108 0.85 -18.67 -21.25
N TYR A 109 0.08 -18.18 -22.22
CA TYR A 109 -1.21 -17.55 -21.96
C TYR A 109 -2.32 -18.51 -22.38
N GLY A 110 -3.29 -18.71 -21.50
CA GLY A 110 -4.48 -19.50 -21.80
C GLY A 110 -5.77 -18.71 -21.59
N GLY A 111 -6.86 -19.25 -22.17
CA GLY A 111 -8.15 -18.58 -22.24
C GLY A 111 -8.30 -17.66 -23.46
N ASP A 112 -9.50 -17.09 -23.61
CA ASP A 112 -9.88 -16.25 -24.74
C ASP A 112 -9.59 -14.75 -24.48
N TRP A 113 -8.34 -14.35 -24.69
CA TRP A 113 -7.88 -12.99 -24.43
C TRP A 113 -8.51 -11.92 -25.33
N GLU A 114 -9.15 -12.31 -26.44
CA GLU A 114 -9.87 -11.39 -27.33
C GLU A 114 -11.10 -10.77 -26.65
N LYS A 115 -11.67 -11.46 -25.65
CA LYS A 115 -12.81 -10.96 -24.86
C LYS A 115 -12.56 -9.61 -24.21
N ILE A 116 -11.29 -9.35 -23.84
CA ILE A 116 -10.87 -8.15 -23.10
C ILE A 116 -10.03 -7.19 -23.95
N ALA A 117 -9.64 -7.59 -25.15
CA ALA A 117 -8.87 -6.76 -26.07
C ALA A 117 -9.66 -5.48 -26.43
N GLY A 118 -9.00 -4.32 -26.37
CA GLY A 118 -9.61 -3.01 -26.69
C GLY A 118 -10.63 -2.47 -25.69
N LYS A 119 -11.14 -3.30 -24.75
CA LYS A 119 -12.09 -2.88 -23.71
C LYS A 119 -11.34 -2.36 -22.49
N LYS A 120 -11.80 -1.26 -21.88
CA LYS A 120 -11.19 -0.71 -20.65
C LYS A 120 -11.95 -1.07 -19.37
N ASP A 121 -13.28 -1.20 -19.46
CA ASP A 121 -14.17 -1.48 -18.33
C ASP A 121 -15.09 -2.67 -18.66
N GLY A 122 -15.60 -3.35 -17.63
CA GLY A 122 -16.56 -4.46 -17.78
C GLY A 122 -16.00 -5.69 -18.50
N ARG A 123 -14.73 -6.02 -18.28
CA ARG A 123 -14.04 -7.16 -18.92
C ARG A 123 -14.54 -8.48 -18.36
N ASP A 124 -14.84 -9.42 -19.25
CA ASP A 124 -14.99 -10.84 -18.89
C ASP A 124 -13.60 -11.46 -18.78
N GLU A 125 -13.11 -11.58 -17.55
CA GLU A 125 -11.77 -12.09 -17.24
C GLU A 125 -11.77 -13.59 -16.88
N LEU A 126 -12.94 -14.24 -16.94
CA LEU A 126 -13.11 -15.62 -16.53
C LEU A 126 -12.32 -16.57 -17.44
N GLY A 127 -11.51 -17.43 -16.82
CA GLY A 127 -10.69 -18.43 -17.52
C GLY A 127 -9.45 -17.88 -18.22
N LEU A 128 -9.17 -16.56 -18.13
CA LEU A 128 -7.93 -15.98 -18.65
C LEU A 128 -6.81 -16.22 -17.64
N PHE A 129 -5.69 -16.80 -18.09
CA PHE A 129 -4.55 -17.04 -17.22
C PHE A 129 -3.21 -16.88 -17.92
N VAL A 130 -2.16 -16.77 -17.12
CA VAL A 130 -0.78 -16.88 -17.56
C VAL A 130 -0.04 -17.89 -16.68
N ARG A 131 0.88 -18.63 -17.30
CA ARG A 131 1.88 -19.43 -16.63
C ARG A 131 3.26 -18.92 -17.05
N VAL A 132 4.15 -18.76 -16.08
CA VAL A 132 5.54 -18.32 -16.32
C VAL A 132 6.49 -19.40 -15.89
N GLY A 133 7.55 -19.61 -16.66
CA GLY A 133 8.60 -20.57 -16.35
C GLY A 133 9.96 -20.08 -16.80
N ALA A 134 11.01 -20.68 -16.25
CA ALA A 134 12.38 -20.49 -16.73
C ALA A 134 13.15 -21.80 -16.57
N VAL A 135 14.22 -21.96 -17.34
CA VAL A 135 15.14 -23.09 -17.18
C VAL A 135 16.07 -22.78 -16.02
N LEU A 136 16.00 -23.54 -14.93
CA LEU A 136 16.88 -23.35 -13.78
C LEU A 136 18.31 -23.78 -14.11
N ARG A 137 19.30 -23.23 -13.39
CA ARG A 137 20.70 -23.63 -13.54
C ARG A 137 20.85 -25.13 -13.33
N GLY A 138 21.39 -25.81 -14.34
CA GLY A 138 21.65 -27.24 -14.29
C GLY A 138 20.49 -28.10 -14.79
N GLU A 139 19.34 -27.49 -15.10
CA GLU A 139 18.21 -28.15 -15.74
C GLU A 139 18.22 -27.88 -17.25
N THR A 140 17.51 -28.73 -18.01
CA THR A 140 17.32 -28.58 -19.46
C THR A 140 15.91 -28.17 -19.81
N ASP A 141 14.94 -28.56 -19.00
CA ASP A 141 13.52 -28.31 -19.23
C ASP A 141 13.07 -27.03 -18.51
N ILE A 142 11.95 -26.48 -18.97
CA ILE A 142 11.37 -25.29 -18.35
C ILE A 142 10.68 -25.70 -17.04
N THR A 143 11.16 -25.15 -15.94
CA THR A 143 10.46 -25.23 -14.66
C THR A 143 9.35 -24.18 -14.64
N TRP A 144 8.13 -24.64 -14.86
CA TRP A 144 6.95 -23.81 -14.93
C TRP A 144 6.32 -23.57 -13.55
N GLY A 145 5.87 -22.34 -13.30
CA GLY A 145 5.06 -21.98 -12.13
C GLY A 145 3.61 -22.45 -12.25
N GLU A 146 2.76 -22.01 -11.34
CA GLU A 146 1.32 -22.29 -11.42
C GLU A 146 0.60 -21.38 -12.43
N ASN A 147 -0.58 -21.80 -12.88
CA ASN A 147 -1.46 -20.95 -13.68
C ASN A 147 -2.04 -19.86 -12.77
N ILE A 148 -1.78 -18.60 -13.11
CA ILE A 148 -2.39 -17.47 -12.42
C ILE A 148 -3.55 -16.96 -13.25
N TYR A 149 -4.76 -17.10 -12.69
CA TYR A 149 -5.98 -16.64 -13.32
C TYR A 149 -6.23 -15.16 -13.04
N LEU A 150 -6.59 -14.40 -14.08
CA LEU A 150 -6.80 -12.96 -13.99
C LEU A 150 -7.98 -12.62 -13.05
N ALA A 151 -9.06 -13.40 -13.14
CA ALA A 151 -10.27 -13.20 -12.35
C ALA A 151 -10.05 -13.34 -10.83
N ASP A 152 -9.07 -14.16 -10.40
CA ASP A 152 -8.80 -14.43 -8.98
C ASP A 152 -7.98 -13.30 -8.31
N ILE A 153 -7.46 -12.35 -9.10
CA ILE A 153 -6.61 -11.27 -8.61
C ILE A 153 -7.48 -10.15 -8.04
N THR A 154 -7.59 -10.12 -6.72
CA THR A 154 -8.37 -9.13 -5.97
C THR A 154 -7.67 -7.78 -5.85
N THR A 155 -6.36 -7.77 -5.58
CA THR A 155 -5.59 -6.55 -5.33
C THR A 155 -5.00 -5.99 -6.63
N ARG A 156 -5.48 -4.81 -7.07
CA ARG A 156 -5.12 -4.22 -8.38
C ARG A 156 -4.56 -2.80 -8.27
N ASN A 157 -3.45 -2.66 -7.57
CA ASN A 157 -2.83 -1.37 -7.23
C ASN A 157 -1.98 -0.73 -8.35
N SER A 158 -2.06 -1.27 -9.58
CA SER A 158 -1.33 -0.76 -10.76
C SER A 158 -2.30 -0.31 -11.85
N PRO A 159 -2.10 0.86 -12.49
CA PRO A 159 -2.90 1.27 -13.65
C PRO A 159 -2.77 0.28 -14.83
N LEU A 160 -1.70 -0.53 -14.86
CA LEU A 160 -1.50 -1.55 -15.89
C LEU A 160 -2.56 -2.65 -15.86
N TRP A 161 -3.25 -2.89 -14.74
CA TRP A 161 -4.40 -3.80 -14.73
C TRP A 161 -5.50 -3.33 -15.71
N LYS A 162 -5.66 -2.02 -15.88
CA LYS A 162 -6.59 -1.45 -16.86
C LYS A 162 -5.96 -1.28 -18.23
N THR A 163 -4.74 -0.74 -18.34
CA THR A 163 -4.17 -0.40 -19.65
C THR A 163 -3.51 -1.58 -20.37
N ALA A 164 -2.90 -2.50 -19.64
CA ALA A 164 -2.13 -3.63 -20.17
C ALA A 164 -2.25 -4.88 -19.28
N PRO A 165 -3.46 -5.47 -19.15
CA PRO A 165 -3.73 -6.56 -18.20
C PRO A 165 -2.84 -7.78 -18.44
N LYS A 166 -2.59 -8.13 -19.71
CA LYS A 166 -1.76 -9.27 -20.11
C LYS A 166 -0.31 -9.12 -19.63
N GLN A 167 0.24 -7.91 -19.72
CA GLN A 167 1.57 -7.60 -19.22
C GLN A 167 1.61 -7.58 -17.69
N GLN A 168 0.60 -7.00 -17.06
CA GLN A 168 0.56 -6.87 -15.59
C GLN A 168 0.42 -8.22 -14.88
N ILE A 169 -0.39 -9.15 -15.40
CA ILE A 169 -0.49 -10.48 -14.82
C ILE A 169 0.80 -11.29 -15.01
N ALA A 170 1.50 -11.11 -16.14
CA ALA A 170 2.79 -11.75 -16.37
C ALA A 170 3.86 -11.25 -15.37
N TYR A 171 3.82 -9.96 -15.04
CA TYR A 171 4.65 -9.39 -13.97
C TYR A 171 4.35 -9.99 -12.60
N LEU A 172 3.08 -10.23 -12.28
CA LEU A 172 2.72 -10.94 -11.05
C LEU A 172 3.28 -12.36 -11.04
N ALA A 173 3.10 -13.09 -12.15
CA ALA A 173 3.57 -14.47 -12.30
C ALA A 173 5.09 -14.61 -12.19
N VAL A 174 5.87 -13.69 -12.78
CA VAL A 174 7.33 -13.66 -12.62
C VAL A 174 7.73 -13.54 -11.15
N LYS A 175 7.05 -12.67 -10.39
CA LYS A 175 7.37 -12.51 -8.96
C LYS A 175 7.06 -13.76 -8.17
N TYR A 176 5.88 -14.36 -8.34
CA TYR A 176 5.50 -15.59 -7.63
C TYR A 176 6.45 -16.74 -7.97
N TRP A 177 6.79 -16.89 -9.25
CA TRP A 177 7.76 -17.88 -9.69
C TRP A 177 9.13 -17.65 -9.01
N ALA A 178 9.62 -16.42 -9.03
CA ALA A 178 10.94 -16.10 -8.50
C ALA A 178 11.01 -16.22 -6.97
N ARG A 179 9.91 -15.97 -6.26
CA ARG A 179 9.79 -16.26 -4.82
C ARG A 179 9.94 -17.73 -4.51
N LEU A 180 9.38 -18.58 -5.36
CA LEU A 180 9.37 -20.03 -5.15
C LEU A 180 10.72 -20.66 -5.52
N TYR A 181 11.29 -20.27 -6.66
CA TYR A 181 12.43 -20.97 -7.26
C TYR A 181 13.77 -20.24 -7.17
N CYS A 182 13.79 -18.91 -7.00
CA CYS A 182 15.02 -18.12 -6.85
C CYS A 182 14.95 -17.13 -5.66
N PRO A 183 14.48 -17.55 -4.46
CA PRO A 183 14.36 -16.65 -3.31
C PRO A 183 15.70 -16.03 -2.89
N GLU A 184 16.80 -16.75 -3.07
CA GLU A 184 18.16 -16.33 -2.75
C GLU A 184 18.66 -15.17 -3.62
N VAL A 185 18.11 -15.01 -4.82
CA VAL A 185 18.47 -13.90 -5.71
C VAL A 185 17.75 -12.62 -5.32
N ILE A 186 16.51 -12.74 -4.80
CA ILE A 186 15.64 -11.61 -4.50
C ILE A 186 15.72 -11.19 -3.02
N LEU A 187 16.10 -12.09 -2.10
CA LEU A 187 16.44 -11.84 -0.68
C LEU A 187 15.74 -10.61 -0.05
N GLY A 188 14.51 -10.79 0.46
CA GLY A 188 13.82 -9.76 1.25
C GLY A 188 13.28 -8.55 0.48
N VAL A 189 13.41 -8.52 -0.85
CA VAL A 189 12.81 -7.47 -1.69
C VAL A 189 11.33 -7.72 -1.86
N TYR A 190 10.48 -6.81 -1.38
CA TYR A 190 9.03 -6.88 -1.52
C TYR A 190 8.55 -6.15 -2.77
N SER A 191 7.48 -6.64 -3.38
CA SER A 191 6.76 -5.96 -4.45
C SER A 191 5.54 -5.20 -3.89
N PRO A 192 4.95 -4.22 -4.62
CA PRO A 192 3.91 -3.34 -4.07
C PRO A 192 2.73 -4.09 -3.43
N ASP A 193 2.36 -5.21 -4.03
CA ASP A 193 1.25 -6.07 -3.64
C ASP A 193 1.57 -7.05 -2.50
N GLU A 194 2.84 -7.24 -2.15
CA GLU A 194 3.27 -8.10 -1.03
C GLU A 194 3.45 -7.34 0.29
N VAL A 195 3.39 -6.01 0.25
CA VAL A 195 3.69 -5.10 1.36
C VAL A 195 2.43 -4.74 2.17
N GLU A 196 1.24 -5.11 1.70
CA GLU A 196 0.01 -4.86 2.45
C GLU A 196 -0.14 -5.83 3.63
N PRO A 197 -0.54 -5.36 4.82
CA PRO A 197 -0.95 -6.24 5.89
C PRO A 197 -2.17 -7.04 5.42
N ARG A 198 -2.03 -8.37 5.34
CA ARG A 198 -3.21 -9.24 5.37
C ARG A 198 -3.95 -8.87 6.64
N THR A 199 -5.21 -8.46 6.52
CA THR A 199 -6.09 -8.42 7.69
C THR A 199 -6.15 -9.84 8.21
N GLU A 200 -5.43 -10.12 9.30
CA GLU A 200 -5.56 -11.38 10.01
C GLU A 200 -7.04 -11.52 10.35
N LYS A 201 -7.72 -12.47 9.72
CA LYS A 201 -9.02 -12.90 10.22
C LYS A 201 -8.74 -13.60 11.54
N GLU A 202 -9.07 -12.95 12.65
CA GLU A 202 -9.14 -13.61 13.95
C GLU A 202 -10.07 -14.82 13.82
N ILE A 203 -9.49 -16.02 13.90
CA ILE A 203 -10.23 -17.28 13.82
C ILE A 203 -10.72 -17.74 15.20
N ASN A 204 -10.44 -16.99 16.26
CA ASN A 204 -10.94 -17.24 17.62
C ASN A 204 -10.89 -15.95 18.46
N PRO A 205 -12.04 -15.40 18.89
CA PRO A 205 -12.06 -14.35 19.90
C PRO A 205 -11.85 -14.98 21.28
N VAL A 206 -10.76 -14.63 21.98
CA VAL A 206 -10.58 -14.98 23.40
C VAL A 206 -11.04 -13.78 24.24
N PRO A 207 -11.88 -13.94 25.27
CA PRO A 207 -12.43 -12.81 26.01
C PRO A 207 -11.33 -12.05 26.75
N ALA A 208 -11.34 -10.73 26.62
CA ALA A 208 -10.45 -9.82 27.31
C ALA A 208 -10.55 -9.97 28.83
N GLN A 209 -9.44 -10.33 29.48
CA GLN A 209 -9.27 -10.17 30.92
C GLN A 209 -8.10 -9.24 31.19
N ARG A 210 -8.45 -8.03 31.65
CA ARG A 210 -7.52 -7.01 32.14
C ARG A 210 -6.70 -7.55 33.30
N VAL A 211 -5.38 -7.42 33.23
CA VAL A 211 -4.52 -7.35 34.43
C VAL A 211 -3.45 -6.29 34.21
N SER A 212 -3.46 -5.30 35.07
CA SER A 212 -2.49 -4.21 35.21
C SER A 212 -1.15 -4.73 35.75
N LEU A 213 -0.05 -4.38 35.09
CA LEU A 213 1.32 -4.58 35.58
C LEU A 213 1.86 -3.24 36.11
N ALA A 214 1.84 -3.10 37.43
CA ALA A 214 2.77 -2.22 38.13
C ALA A 214 4.10 -2.96 38.34
N ASP A 215 5.19 -2.18 38.25
CA ASP A 215 6.52 -2.45 38.77
C ASP A 215 7.39 -3.55 38.13
N ILE A 216 8.15 -3.17 37.09
CA ILE A 216 9.57 -3.58 36.97
C ILE A 216 10.40 -2.38 36.53
N LYS A 217 11.11 -1.75 37.49
CA LYS A 217 12.32 -0.96 37.23
C LYS A 217 13.52 -1.91 37.22
N GLY A 218 14.32 -1.85 36.16
CA GLY A 218 15.63 -2.47 36.06
C GLY A 218 16.43 -1.77 34.96
N ASP A 219 17.55 -1.20 35.34
CA ASP A 219 18.32 -0.18 34.64
C ASP A 219 19.27 -0.75 33.54
N THR A 220 19.55 0.11 32.55
CA THR A 220 20.74 0.17 31.66
C THR A 220 20.91 -0.85 30.52
N VAL A 221 20.57 -0.45 29.27
CA VAL A 221 21.44 -0.55 28.07
C VAL A 221 21.09 0.59 27.10
N THR A 222 22.07 1.45 26.81
CA THR A 222 21.98 2.54 25.83
C THR A 222 22.09 2.01 24.39
N THR A 223 21.44 2.70 23.46
CA THR A 223 21.51 2.63 21.97
C THR A 223 20.62 1.61 21.24
N THR A 224 19.32 1.90 21.12
CA THR A 224 18.45 1.68 19.91
C THR A 224 17.04 2.31 19.99
N HIS A 225 16.71 3.15 20.98
CA HIS A 225 15.31 3.52 21.28
C HIS A 225 14.63 4.55 20.36
N SER A 226 15.35 5.32 19.55
CA SER A 226 14.78 6.52 18.92
C SER A 226 13.74 6.26 17.80
N ALA A 227 13.87 5.16 17.04
CA ALA A 227 12.98 4.90 15.90
C ALA A 227 11.69 4.19 16.30
N GLN A 228 11.75 3.26 17.27
CA GLN A 228 10.58 2.53 17.78
C GLN A 228 9.68 3.42 18.64
N GLU A 229 10.23 4.32 19.47
CA GLU A 229 9.43 5.29 20.23
C GLU A 229 8.75 6.31 19.31
N SER A 230 9.40 6.73 18.22
CA SER A 230 8.82 7.66 17.26
C SER A 230 7.66 7.01 16.48
N ALA A 231 7.79 5.75 16.06
CA ALA A 231 6.72 5.01 15.40
C ALA A 231 5.54 4.74 16.36
N ALA A 232 5.82 4.31 17.58
CA ALA A 232 4.79 4.08 18.61
C ALA A 232 4.01 5.36 18.95
N ASN A 233 4.67 6.53 18.96
CA ASN A 233 4.00 7.82 19.17
C ASN A 233 3.10 8.23 17.98
N ILE A 234 3.47 7.89 16.74
CA ILE A 234 2.66 8.19 15.56
C ILE A 234 1.43 7.29 15.50
N ASP A 235 1.57 6.00 15.81
CA ASP A 235 0.46 5.06 15.86
C ASP A 235 -0.54 5.44 16.97
N ALA A 236 -0.05 5.78 18.17
CA ALA A 236 -0.91 6.26 19.25
C ALA A 236 -1.66 7.55 18.89
N MET A 237 -1.01 8.49 18.20
CA MET A 237 -1.66 9.71 17.70
C MET A 237 -2.72 9.40 16.63
N ALA A 238 -2.46 8.41 15.76
CA ALA A 238 -3.44 7.98 14.76
C ALA A 238 -4.66 7.31 15.41
N ASP A 239 -4.46 6.49 16.44
CA ASP A 239 -5.55 5.89 17.21
C ASP A 239 -6.39 6.94 17.93
N GLU A 240 -5.76 7.96 18.54
CA GLU A 240 -6.48 9.09 19.14
C GLU A 240 -7.36 9.80 18.10
N PHE A 241 -6.86 10.02 16.88
CA PHE A 241 -7.68 10.58 15.81
C PHE A 241 -8.82 9.65 15.40
N ARG A 242 -8.62 8.32 15.34
CA ARG A 242 -9.70 7.36 15.04
C ARG A 242 -10.80 7.44 16.09
N ASP A 243 -10.45 7.47 17.37
CA ASP A 243 -11.40 7.58 18.48
C ASP A 243 -12.16 8.90 18.43
N ARG A 244 -11.47 10.01 18.18
CA ARG A 244 -12.10 11.34 18.04
C ARG A 244 -13.03 11.43 16.85
N ILE A 245 -12.70 10.78 15.72
CA ILE A 245 -13.60 10.67 14.57
C ILE A 245 -14.86 9.89 14.96
N GLU A 246 -14.71 8.74 15.63
CA GLU A 246 -15.85 7.91 16.00
C GLU A 246 -16.75 8.59 17.06
N ALA A 247 -16.16 9.33 17.99
CA ALA A 247 -16.86 10.07 19.03
C ALA A 247 -17.55 11.35 18.52
N ALA A 248 -17.21 11.87 17.33
CA ALA A 248 -17.82 13.10 16.81
C ALA A 248 -19.32 12.90 16.54
N GLN A 249 -20.18 13.54 17.32
CA GLN A 249 -21.64 13.43 17.22
C GLN A 249 -22.31 14.64 16.56
N ASP A 250 -21.59 15.72 16.31
CA ASP A 250 -22.10 16.91 15.62
C ASP A 250 -21.13 17.38 14.51
N VAL A 251 -21.65 18.26 13.66
CA VAL A 251 -20.96 18.75 12.46
C VAL A 251 -19.71 19.57 12.83
N ASP A 252 -19.74 20.27 13.95
CA ASP A 252 -18.65 21.15 14.38
C ASP A 252 -17.48 20.35 14.94
N ASN A 253 -17.75 19.34 15.76
CA ASN A 253 -16.77 18.37 16.24
C ASN A 253 -16.16 17.58 15.07
N ALA A 254 -16.95 17.15 14.08
CA ALA A 254 -16.43 16.47 12.89
C ALA A 254 -15.51 17.37 12.04
N LYS A 255 -15.83 18.67 11.93
CA LYS A 255 -14.97 19.66 11.27
C LYS A 255 -13.69 19.91 12.05
N ALA A 256 -13.78 20.05 13.37
CA ALA A 256 -12.64 20.28 14.25
C ALA A 256 -11.63 19.13 14.16
N VAL A 257 -12.09 17.89 14.26
CA VAL A 257 -11.24 16.69 14.11
C VAL A 257 -10.56 16.66 12.74
N ARG A 258 -11.29 17.01 11.67
CA ARG A 258 -10.70 17.11 10.32
C ARG A 258 -9.61 18.18 10.22
N ALA A 259 -9.81 19.35 10.85
CA ALA A 259 -8.83 20.42 10.87
C ALA A 259 -7.55 19.99 11.60
N ASP A 260 -7.70 19.31 12.74
CA ASP A 260 -6.55 18.81 13.51
C ASP A 260 -5.75 17.75 12.73
N ILE A 261 -6.43 16.88 11.97
CA ILE A 261 -5.79 15.90 11.07
C ILE A 261 -4.99 16.61 9.97
N GLU A 262 -5.50 17.72 9.40
CA GLU A 262 -4.75 18.54 8.42
C GLU A 262 -3.51 19.19 9.05
N SER A 263 -3.61 19.69 10.28
CA SER A 263 -2.46 20.23 11.01
C SER A 263 -1.42 19.16 11.35
N ALA A 264 -1.83 17.92 11.61
CA ALA A 264 -0.95 16.80 11.91
C ALA A 264 -0.39 16.07 10.68
N LYS A 265 -0.68 16.55 9.45
CA LYS A 265 -0.31 15.88 8.19
C LYS A 265 1.17 15.50 8.08
N ASN A 266 2.07 16.39 8.50
CA ASN A 266 3.51 16.15 8.40
C ASN A 266 4.00 15.08 9.41
N ALA A 267 3.32 14.96 10.55
CA ALA A 267 3.66 13.99 11.59
C ALA A 267 3.04 12.61 11.33
N LEU A 268 1.81 12.56 10.80
CA LEU A 268 1.10 11.33 10.47
C LEU A 268 1.69 10.61 9.24
N GLY A 269 2.36 11.33 8.35
CA GLY A 269 2.75 10.80 7.04
C GLY A 269 1.54 10.63 6.11
N SER A 270 1.81 10.41 4.81
CA SER A 270 0.77 10.47 3.77
C SER A 270 -0.32 9.40 3.88
N ALA A 271 0.04 8.20 4.34
CA ALA A 271 -0.88 7.06 4.45
C ALA A 271 -1.92 7.28 5.56
N LEU A 272 -1.48 7.46 6.80
CA LEU A 272 -2.37 7.70 7.95
C LEU A 272 -3.16 8.99 7.77
N PHE A 273 -2.54 10.05 7.26
CA PHE A 273 -3.26 11.28 6.94
C PHE A 273 -4.41 11.03 5.95
N THR A 274 -4.19 10.26 4.88
CA THR A 274 -5.23 9.98 3.88
C THR A 274 -6.34 9.10 4.45
N GLU A 275 -5.98 8.07 5.23
CA GLU A 275 -6.93 7.21 5.94
C GLU A 275 -7.83 8.04 6.88
N LEU A 276 -7.21 8.78 7.80
CA LEU A 276 -7.90 9.59 8.81
C LEU A 276 -8.74 10.68 8.17
N LYS A 277 -8.23 11.36 7.13
CA LYS A 277 -9.01 12.36 6.39
C LYS A 277 -10.25 11.74 5.75
N ASN A 278 -10.13 10.57 5.11
CA ASN A 278 -11.26 9.89 4.50
C ASN A 278 -12.29 9.43 5.53
N LYS A 279 -11.84 8.92 6.69
CA LYS A 279 -12.71 8.57 7.82
C LYS A 279 -13.42 9.79 8.39
N ALA A 280 -12.71 10.90 8.61
CA ALA A 280 -13.29 12.15 9.09
C ALA A 280 -14.33 12.72 8.12
N VAL A 281 -14.08 12.66 6.81
CA VAL A 281 -15.05 13.09 5.79
C VAL A 281 -16.30 12.21 5.79
N LYS A 282 -16.14 10.87 5.87
CA LYS A 282 -17.29 9.97 5.99
C LYS A 282 -18.11 10.25 7.24
N ARG A 283 -17.45 10.47 8.39
CA ARG A 283 -18.12 10.80 9.64
C ARG A 283 -18.89 12.12 9.54
N TYR A 284 -18.28 13.15 8.97
CA TYR A 284 -18.94 14.43 8.73
C TYR A 284 -20.25 14.27 7.97
N TYR A 285 -20.24 13.54 6.84
CA TYR A 285 -21.45 13.32 6.06
C TYR A 285 -22.50 12.46 6.78
N LEU A 286 -22.08 11.48 7.58
CA LEU A 286 -22.99 10.70 8.42
C LEU A 286 -23.71 11.59 9.43
N VAL A 287 -22.97 12.44 10.14
CA VAL A 287 -23.53 13.33 11.17
C VAL A 287 -24.39 14.43 10.55
N ASP A 288 -23.98 15.01 9.42
CA ASP A 288 -24.78 16.00 8.69
C ASP A 288 -26.10 15.39 8.19
N ALA A 289 -26.05 14.18 7.63
CA ALA A 289 -27.24 13.46 7.21
C ALA A 289 -28.18 13.12 8.39
N ARG A 290 -27.61 12.68 9.52
CA ARG A 290 -28.37 12.41 10.75
C ARG A 290 -29.07 13.67 11.24
N ASN A 291 -28.34 14.78 11.36
CA ASN A 291 -28.89 16.05 11.83
C ASN A 291 -30.00 16.58 10.92
N LYS A 292 -29.88 16.38 9.59
CA LYS A 292 -30.95 16.76 8.64
C LYS A 292 -32.22 15.94 8.83
N VAL A 293 -32.10 14.64 9.04
CA VAL A 293 -33.25 13.76 9.31
C VAL A 293 -33.88 14.10 10.66
N GLU A 294 -33.07 14.25 11.71
CA GLU A 294 -33.55 14.66 13.03
C GLU A 294 -34.23 16.02 12.99
N ALA A 295 -33.68 17.00 12.28
CA ALA A 295 -34.30 18.31 12.10
C ALA A 295 -35.63 18.22 11.34
N ALA A 296 -35.71 17.39 10.29
CA ALA A 296 -36.96 17.17 9.55
C ALA A 296 -38.03 16.53 10.45
N ILE A 297 -37.67 15.54 11.27
CA ILE A 297 -38.58 14.89 12.22
C ILE A 297 -39.00 15.86 13.33
N ASN A 298 -38.06 16.59 13.92
CA ASN A 298 -38.33 17.52 15.03
C ASN A 298 -39.09 18.78 14.60
N SER A 299 -39.14 19.08 13.29
CA SER A 299 -39.89 20.22 12.74
C SER A 299 -41.26 19.81 12.19
N LEU A 300 -41.68 18.56 12.40
CA LEU A 300 -43.03 18.12 12.06
C LEU A 300 -44.05 18.90 12.91
N PRO A 301 -45.09 19.47 12.29
CA PRO A 301 -46.16 20.15 13.01
C PRO A 301 -47.05 19.13 13.74
N GLN A 302 -48.03 19.61 14.52
CA GLN A 302 -49.02 18.69 15.08
C GLN A 302 -49.82 18.01 13.95
N PRO A 303 -50.25 16.75 14.13
CA PRO A 303 -50.94 16.01 13.07
C PRO A 303 -52.21 16.70 12.51
N GLU A 304 -52.88 17.51 13.32
CA GLU A 304 -54.12 18.23 12.96
C GLU A 304 -53.90 19.60 12.28
N GLU A 305 -52.64 20.04 12.11
CA GLU A 305 -52.30 21.31 11.46
C GLU A 305 -52.32 21.21 9.92
N ALA A 306 -52.54 22.35 9.26
CA ALA A 306 -52.42 22.44 7.81
C ALA A 306 -50.98 22.06 7.35
N ASP A 307 -50.88 21.33 6.24
CA ASP A 307 -49.63 20.86 5.63
C ASP A 307 -48.87 19.76 6.42
N SER A 308 -49.44 19.21 7.50
CA SER A 308 -48.82 18.16 8.32
C SER A 308 -48.43 16.92 7.50
N ALA A 309 -49.33 16.44 6.63
CA ALA A 309 -49.07 15.33 5.71
C ALA A 309 -47.97 15.63 4.68
N GLU A 310 -47.88 16.88 4.21
CA GLU A 310 -46.85 17.29 3.23
C GLU A 310 -45.47 17.36 3.90
N ARG A 311 -45.37 17.92 5.11
CA ARG A 311 -44.11 17.95 5.87
C ARG A 311 -43.66 16.56 6.29
N PHE A 312 -44.60 15.66 6.60
CA PHE A 312 -44.30 14.26 6.87
C PHE A 312 -43.70 13.55 5.64
N ALA A 313 -44.31 13.76 4.46
CA ALA A 313 -43.77 13.25 3.20
C ALA A 313 -42.39 13.84 2.86
N GLU A 314 -42.14 15.10 3.23
CA GLU A 314 -40.82 15.72 3.11
C GLU A 314 -39.79 15.03 4.02
N ALA A 315 -40.12 14.71 5.27
CA ALA A 315 -39.25 13.96 6.17
C ALA A 315 -38.91 12.55 5.63
N GLU A 316 -39.88 11.84 5.04
CA GLU A 316 -39.65 10.55 4.37
C GLU A 316 -38.68 10.70 3.17
N ARG A 317 -38.81 11.77 2.38
CA ARG A 317 -37.89 12.06 1.26
C ARG A 317 -36.48 12.39 1.75
N VAL A 318 -36.36 13.18 2.82
CA VAL A 318 -35.06 13.51 3.43
C VAL A 318 -34.36 12.24 3.90
N LEU A 319 -35.07 11.34 4.61
CA LEU A 319 -34.53 10.05 5.03
C LEU A 319 -34.06 9.19 3.84
N ALA A 320 -34.90 9.07 2.80
CA ALA A 320 -34.55 8.29 1.61
C ALA A 320 -33.27 8.81 0.92
N SER A 321 -33.11 10.14 0.84
CA SER A 321 -31.91 10.76 0.27
C SER A 321 -30.67 10.58 1.16
N ALA A 322 -30.85 10.47 2.48
CA ALA A 322 -29.79 10.33 3.47
C ALA A 322 -29.25 8.90 3.60
N LYS A 323 -29.94 7.88 3.04
CA LYS A 323 -29.58 6.45 3.16
C LYS A 323 -28.12 6.16 2.87
N ARG A 324 -27.56 6.76 1.81
CA ARG A 324 -26.16 6.56 1.40
C ARG A 324 -25.15 6.92 2.50
N HIS A 325 -25.47 7.88 3.35
CA HIS A 325 -24.57 8.40 4.38
C HIS A 325 -24.87 7.86 5.77
N LEU A 326 -26.12 7.51 6.07
CA LEU A 326 -26.53 6.92 7.34
C LEU A 326 -26.12 5.45 7.47
N GLY A 327 -26.05 4.71 6.36
CA GLY A 327 -25.93 3.26 6.38
C GLY A 327 -27.25 2.58 6.76
N ASP A 328 -27.32 1.27 6.59
CA ASP A 328 -28.58 0.52 6.73
C ASP A 328 -29.12 0.55 8.17
N ASP A 329 -28.28 0.31 9.18
CA ASP A 329 -28.72 0.26 10.59
C ASP A 329 -29.39 1.55 11.09
N LEU A 330 -28.80 2.71 10.76
CA LEU A 330 -29.31 4.00 11.24
C LEU A 330 -30.49 4.47 10.39
N HIS A 331 -30.46 4.19 9.08
CA HIS A 331 -31.60 4.43 8.20
C HIS A 331 -32.83 3.62 8.64
N ASP A 332 -32.66 2.35 8.97
CA ASP A 332 -33.76 1.47 9.39
C ASP A 332 -34.36 1.93 10.72
N LYS A 333 -33.55 2.40 11.67
CA LYS A 333 -34.06 3.02 12.91
C LYS A 333 -34.97 4.22 12.64
N PHE A 334 -34.53 5.18 11.82
CA PHE A 334 -35.36 6.32 11.45
C PHE A 334 -36.58 5.92 10.62
N SER A 335 -36.44 4.89 9.77
CA SER A 335 -37.55 4.37 8.97
C SER A 335 -38.63 3.74 9.86
N ILE A 336 -38.25 3.04 10.93
CA ILE A 336 -39.19 2.51 11.91
C ILE A 336 -39.87 3.65 12.66
N THR A 337 -39.11 4.65 13.14
CA THR A 337 -39.69 5.83 13.82
C THR A 337 -40.73 6.53 12.94
N LEU A 338 -40.42 6.77 11.67
CA LEU A 338 -41.39 7.37 10.75
C LEU A 338 -42.57 6.43 10.49
N ALA A 339 -42.35 5.12 10.31
CA ALA A 339 -43.44 4.17 10.11
C ALA A 339 -44.43 4.13 11.28
N ASP A 340 -43.92 4.23 12.52
CA ASP A 340 -44.74 4.27 13.74
C ASP A 340 -45.54 5.57 13.86
N MET A 341 -44.99 6.71 13.42
CA MET A 341 -45.67 8.02 13.42
C MET A 341 -46.66 8.18 12.25
N LYS A 342 -46.47 7.43 11.16
CA LYS A 342 -47.25 7.58 9.91
C LYS A 342 -48.77 7.56 10.07
N PRO A 343 -49.39 6.70 10.91
CA PRO A 343 -50.84 6.68 11.09
C PRO A 343 -51.43 7.98 11.64
N GLU A 344 -50.62 8.78 12.35
CA GLU A 344 -51.07 10.06 12.91
C GLU A 344 -51.14 11.16 11.83
N TYR A 345 -50.26 11.10 10.83
CA TYR A 345 -50.07 12.17 9.83
C TYR A 345 -50.73 11.90 8.46
N VAL A 346 -51.23 10.69 8.21
CA VAL A 346 -51.77 10.26 6.89
C VAL A 346 -53.20 9.70 7.02
N ALA A 347 -54.02 10.34 7.85
CA ALA A 347 -55.43 9.98 8.05
C ALA A 347 -56.37 10.54 6.96
#